data_AF-A0A397EMS1-F1
#
_entry.id   AF-A0A397EMS1-F1
#
_cell.length_a   1.000
_cell.length_b   1.000
_cell.length_c   1.000
_cell.angle_alpha   90.00
_cell.angle_beta   90.00
_cell.angle_gamma   90.00
#
_symmetry.space_group_name_H-M   'P 1'
#
loop_
_entity.id
_entity.type
_entity.pdbx_description
1 polymer ?
#
loop_
_entity_poly.entity_id
_entity_poly.type
_entity_poly.pdbx_seq_one_letter_code
_entity_poly.pdbx_strand_id
1 'polypeptide(L)'
;MLEGQSLLEELEELIGCQEPLLKVLRLLCLQSLTTGGIKAKSFDLLRRELIQTYGFEMLLILGNLEKVGLLRRQDSLFPVATSSAFLTVRKSLRLINDNVNVLNPKDIAYVVVIVIYVTKGYAPLSVRLVEIAATNKMTHTTGWKTIQDTMKQLPGPSEEFSQAPPVAEAPGATTDKKDKGFGADERKVMVVFFVGGVTFMEIAALRHLSKQPECPFDIVIATTKILNGNGLIKSIVDPELVTALKL
;
A
#
# COMPACT_ATOMS: atom_id res chain seq x y z
N MET A 1 12.05 -8.31 -6.29
CA MET A 1 10.61 -8.04 -6.53
C MET A 1 10.27 -6.54 -6.52
N LEU A 2 10.39 -5.82 -5.39
CA LEU A 2 10.05 -4.37 -5.33
C LEU A 2 10.88 -3.52 -6.30
N GLU A 3 12.11 -3.96 -6.60
CA GLU A 3 12.99 -3.35 -7.60
C GLU A 3 12.62 -3.66 -9.07
N GLY A 4 11.58 -4.46 -9.31
CA GLY A 4 11.14 -4.84 -10.65
C GLY A 4 11.81 -6.10 -11.20
N GLN A 5 12.69 -6.71 -10.41
CA GLN A 5 13.28 -8.03 -10.71
C GLN A 5 12.22 -9.11 -10.58
N SER A 6 12.16 -9.97 -11.60
CA SER A 6 11.35 -11.18 -11.64
C SER A 6 12.06 -12.31 -10.88
N LEU A 7 11.44 -12.80 -9.81
CA LEU A 7 11.99 -13.88 -8.98
C LEU A 7 11.15 -15.17 -9.11
N LEU A 8 10.89 -15.59 -10.35
CA LEU A 8 10.00 -16.73 -10.63
C LEU A 8 10.70 -18.07 -10.40
N GLU A 9 12.01 -18.14 -10.68
CA GLU A 9 12.82 -19.34 -10.46
C GLU A 9 12.95 -19.64 -8.97
N GLU A 10 13.23 -18.62 -8.15
CA GLU A 10 13.26 -18.76 -6.70
C GLU A 10 11.90 -19.14 -6.13
N LEU A 11 10.80 -18.64 -6.73
CA LEU A 11 9.46 -19.02 -6.31
C LEU A 11 9.15 -20.50 -6.62
N GLU A 12 9.60 -21.00 -7.77
CA GLU A 12 9.50 -22.42 -8.14
C GLU A 12 10.31 -23.30 -7.18
N GLU A 13 11.52 -22.88 -6.82
CA GLU A 13 12.35 -23.57 -5.82
C GLU A 13 11.65 -23.64 -4.45
N LEU A 14 11.08 -22.52 -3.97
CA LEU A 14 10.32 -22.50 -2.71
C LEU A 14 9.09 -23.44 -2.76
N ILE A 15 8.45 -23.57 -3.92
CA ILE A 15 7.36 -24.53 -4.12
C ILE A 15 7.91 -25.95 -4.02
N GLY A 16 8.97 -26.28 -4.75
CA GLY A 16 9.60 -27.61 -4.71
C GLY A 16 10.08 -28.01 -3.31
N CYS A 17 10.55 -27.04 -2.50
CA CYS A 17 10.94 -27.25 -1.11
C CYS A 17 9.77 -27.33 -0.11
N GLN A 18 8.52 -27.24 -0.57
CA GLN A 18 7.32 -27.26 0.28
C GLN A 18 7.33 -26.21 1.40
N GLU A 19 7.81 -25.02 1.10
CA GLU A 19 7.80 -23.89 2.04
C GLU A 19 6.38 -23.52 2.49
N PRO A 20 6.20 -22.84 3.64
CA PRO A 20 4.87 -22.52 4.14
C PRO A 20 4.00 -21.80 3.10
N LEU A 21 2.83 -22.36 2.78
CA LEU A 21 1.99 -21.92 1.66
C LEU A 21 1.67 -20.42 1.68
N LEU A 22 1.41 -19.84 2.87
CA LEU A 22 1.19 -18.39 2.99
C LEU A 22 2.38 -17.55 2.53
N LYS A 23 3.62 -18.00 2.76
CA LYS A 23 4.83 -17.31 2.29
C LYS A 23 4.88 -17.33 0.77
N VAL A 24 4.66 -18.51 0.18
CA VAL A 24 4.64 -18.69 -1.28
C VAL A 24 3.56 -17.83 -1.93
N LEU A 25 2.32 -17.86 -1.42
CA LEU A 25 1.21 -17.06 -1.96
C LEU A 25 1.45 -15.56 -1.84
N ARG A 26 2.02 -15.10 -0.73
CA ARG A 26 2.37 -13.69 -0.55
C ARG A 26 3.44 -13.24 -1.56
N LEU A 27 4.45 -14.06 -1.80
CA LEU A 27 5.49 -13.77 -2.79
C LEU A 27 4.91 -13.79 -4.20
N LEU A 28 4.07 -14.76 -4.54
CA LEU A 28 3.37 -14.82 -5.83
C LEU A 28 2.53 -13.56 -6.09
N CYS A 29 1.73 -13.13 -5.11
CA CYS A 29 0.95 -11.90 -5.20
C CYS A 29 1.84 -10.67 -5.34
N LEU A 30 2.95 -10.61 -4.57
CA LEU A 30 3.90 -9.50 -4.67
C LEU A 30 4.56 -9.44 -6.05
N GLN A 31 4.93 -10.59 -6.63
CA GLN A 31 5.45 -10.67 -8.00
C GLN A 31 4.44 -10.08 -8.98
N SER A 32 3.21 -10.60 -8.96
CA SER A 32 2.12 -10.15 -9.82
C SER A 32 1.87 -8.63 -9.70
N LEU A 33 1.75 -8.09 -8.49
CA LEU A 33 1.49 -6.66 -8.28
C LEU A 33 2.64 -5.77 -8.74
N THR A 34 3.89 -6.19 -8.51
CA THR A 34 5.06 -5.38 -8.84
C THR A 34 5.42 -5.40 -10.33
N THR A 35 5.04 -6.45 -11.06
CA THR A 35 5.26 -6.55 -12.52
C THR A 35 4.01 -6.32 -13.36
N GLY A 36 2.86 -6.03 -12.74
CA GLY A 36 1.61 -5.80 -13.48
C GLY A 36 0.98 -7.08 -14.03
N GLY A 37 1.26 -8.21 -13.40
CA GLY A 37 0.86 -9.56 -13.79
C GLY A 37 2.03 -10.47 -14.07
N ILE A 38 1.73 -11.75 -14.24
CA ILE A 38 2.67 -12.81 -14.58
C ILE A 38 2.32 -13.31 -15.99
N LYS A 39 3.33 -13.43 -16.85
CA LYS A 39 3.16 -13.92 -18.23
C LYS A 39 2.48 -15.29 -18.23
N ALA A 40 1.54 -15.51 -19.15
CA ALA A 40 0.73 -16.73 -19.24
C ALA A 40 1.52 -18.04 -19.07
N LYS A 41 2.66 -18.19 -19.78
CA LYS A 41 3.51 -19.40 -19.68
C LYS A 41 4.00 -19.66 -18.25
N SER A 42 4.56 -18.65 -17.60
CA SER A 42 5.07 -18.77 -16.23
C SER A 42 3.94 -18.91 -15.20
N PHE A 43 2.83 -18.24 -15.45
CA PHE A 43 1.63 -18.36 -14.62
C PHE A 43 1.09 -19.79 -14.61
N ASP A 44 0.95 -20.39 -15.80
CA ASP A 44 0.43 -21.75 -15.95
C ASP A 44 1.39 -22.80 -15.38
N LEU A 45 2.70 -22.55 -15.46
CA LEU A 45 3.72 -23.36 -14.78
C LEU A 45 3.54 -23.30 -13.27
N LEU A 46 3.60 -22.10 -12.66
CA LEU A 46 3.50 -21.95 -11.21
C LEU A 46 2.18 -22.47 -10.66
N ARG A 47 1.07 -22.26 -11.39
CA ARG A 47 -0.24 -22.84 -11.04
C ARG A 47 -0.18 -24.37 -10.97
N ARG A 48 0.45 -25.01 -11.95
CA ARG A 48 0.58 -26.47 -11.96
C ARG A 48 1.45 -26.95 -10.80
N GLU A 49 2.60 -26.32 -10.56
CA GLU A 49 3.50 -26.70 -9.45
C GLU A 49 2.82 -26.53 -8.09
N LEU A 50 2.06 -25.45 -7.90
CA LEU A 50 1.28 -25.22 -6.67
C LEU A 50 0.23 -26.30 -6.44
N ILE A 51 -0.52 -26.66 -7.48
CA ILE A 51 -1.56 -27.69 -7.39
C ILE A 51 -0.95 -29.06 -7.08
N GLN A 52 0.15 -29.40 -7.75
CA GLN A 52 0.84 -30.69 -7.56
C GLN A 52 1.47 -30.80 -6.16
N THR A 53 1.94 -29.68 -5.60
CA THR A 53 2.65 -29.67 -4.33
C THR A 53 1.72 -29.53 -3.12
N TYR A 54 0.72 -28.63 -3.20
CA TYR A 54 -0.12 -28.26 -2.04
C TYR A 54 -1.55 -28.77 -2.13
N GLY A 55 -1.98 -29.34 -3.26
CA GLY A 55 -3.31 -29.91 -3.43
C GLY A 55 -4.21 -29.15 -4.41
N PHE A 56 -5.32 -29.78 -4.78
CA PHE A 56 -6.26 -29.27 -5.79
C PHE A 56 -7.08 -28.06 -5.31
N GLU A 57 -7.19 -27.89 -3.99
CA GLU A 57 -7.78 -26.74 -3.29
C GLU A 57 -7.15 -25.42 -3.74
N MET A 58 -5.88 -25.47 -4.19
CA MET A 58 -5.20 -24.30 -4.73
C MET A 58 -5.91 -23.67 -5.93
N LEU A 59 -6.68 -24.45 -6.70
CA LEU A 59 -7.44 -23.91 -7.83
C LEU A 59 -8.45 -22.84 -7.37
N LEU A 60 -9.13 -23.07 -6.24
CA LEU A 60 -10.11 -22.14 -5.68
C LEU A 60 -9.40 -20.89 -5.12
N ILE A 61 -8.28 -21.09 -4.41
CA ILE A 61 -7.49 -20.01 -3.83
C ILE A 61 -6.93 -19.09 -4.91
N LEU A 62 -6.32 -19.66 -5.95
CA LEU A 62 -5.79 -18.89 -7.07
C LEU A 62 -6.91 -18.14 -7.79
N GLY A 63 -8.07 -18.77 -8.00
CA GLY A 63 -9.25 -18.11 -8.56
C GLY A 63 -9.74 -16.93 -7.72
N ASN A 64 -9.75 -17.05 -6.40
CA ASN A 64 -10.12 -15.95 -5.51
C ASN A 64 -9.09 -14.81 -5.55
N LEU A 65 -7.79 -15.14 -5.55
CA LEU A 65 -6.69 -14.16 -5.67
C LEU A 65 -6.72 -13.40 -7.01
N GLU A 66 -7.12 -14.08 -8.09
CA GLU A 66 -7.36 -13.45 -9.40
C GLU A 66 -8.55 -12.49 -9.37
N LYS A 67 -9.68 -12.92 -8.79
CA LYS A 67 -10.89 -12.09 -8.66
C LYS A 67 -10.64 -10.80 -7.87
N VAL A 68 -9.87 -10.86 -6.79
CA VAL A 68 -9.50 -9.66 -6.00
C VAL A 68 -8.35 -8.86 -6.63
N GLY A 69 -7.77 -9.35 -7.72
CA GLY A 69 -6.75 -8.64 -8.51
C GLY A 69 -5.34 -8.63 -7.90
N LEU A 70 -5.08 -9.41 -6.85
CA LEU A 70 -3.75 -9.64 -6.27
C LEU A 70 -2.88 -10.49 -7.19
N LEU A 71 -3.52 -11.41 -7.92
CA LEU A 71 -2.89 -12.26 -8.91
C LEU A 71 -3.47 -11.93 -10.29
N ARG A 72 -2.63 -11.79 -11.31
CA ARG A 72 -3.08 -11.49 -12.68
C ARG A 72 -2.28 -12.29 -13.69
N ARG A 73 -2.99 -13.00 -14.57
CA ARG A 73 -2.41 -13.61 -15.76
C ARG A 73 -2.31 -12.57 -16.87
N GLN A 74 -1.12 -12.39 -17.41
CA GLN A 74 -0.90 -11.52 -18.55
C GLN A 74 -0.93 -12.35 -19.84
N ASP A 75 -2.05 -12.23 -20.56
CA ASP A 75 -2.20 -12.80 -21.89
C ASP A 75 -1.65 -11.83 -22.94
N SER A 76 -0.80 -12.34 -23.84
CA SER A 76 -0.17 -11.56 -24.91
C SER A 76 -1.14 -11.07 -25.98
N LEU A 77 -2.42 -11.46 -25.91
CA LEU A 77 -3.44 -11.16 -26.91
C LEU A 77 -4.06 -9.78 -26.75
N PHE A 78 -3.93 -9.16 -25.57
CA PHE A 78 -4.41 -7.79 -25.33
C PHE A 78 -3.23 -6.92 -24.85
N PRO A 79 -2.93 -5.79 -25.52
CA PRO A 79 -1.90 -4.88 -25.08
C PRO A 79 -2.38 -4.12 -23.83
N VAL A 80 -2.36 -4.80 -22.67
CA VAL A 80 -2.34 -4.12 -21.38
C VAL A 80 -0.93 -3.54 -21.24
N ALA A 81 -0.84 -2.26 -20.86
CA ALA A 81 0.40 -1.50 -20.76
C ALA A 81 1.58 -2.38 -20.29
N THR A 82 2.60 -2.51 -21.14
CA THR A 82 3.79 -3.35 -20.92
C THR A 82 4.62 -2.94 -19.70
N SER A 83 4.33 -1.77 -19.14
CA SER A 83 4.91 -1.22 -17.93
C SER A 83 3.94 -1.38 -16.77
N SER A 84 4.34 -2.08 -15.70
CA SER A 84 3.56 -2.14 -14.47
C SER A 84 3.33 -0.72 -13.92
N ALA A 85 2.09 -0.40 -13.55
CA ALA A 85 1.77 0.86 -12.87
C ALA A 85 2.64 1.07 -11.62
N PHE A 86 2.95 -0.02 -10.91
CA PHE A 86 3.83 0.00 -9.74
C PHE A 86 5.22 0.55 -10.04
N LEU A 87 5.88 0.16 -11.14
CA LEU A 87 7.21 0.68 -11.49
C LEU A 87 7.21 2.20 -11.72
N THR A 88 6.17 2.73 -12.37
CA THR A 88 5.98 4.17 -12.58
C THR A 88 5.77 4.89 -11.26
N VAL A 89 4.82 4.41 -10.46
CA VAL A 89 4.49 4.96 -9.13
C VAL A 89 5.70 4.92 -8.20
N ARG A 90 6.44 3.80 -8.19
CA ARG A 90 7.65 3.61 -7.38
C ARG A 90 8.70 4.67 -7.66
N LYS A 91 8.98 4.94 -8.94
CA LYS A 91 9.96 5.96 -9.34
C LYS A 91 9.44 7.36 -9.04
N SER A 92 8.19 7.66 -9.39
CA SER A 92 7.57 8.97 -9.19
C SER A 92 7.51 9.36 -7.70
N LEU A 93 7.12 8.43 -6.84
CA LEU A 93 6.92 8.68 -5.40
C LEU A 93 8.12 8.29 -4.53
N ARG A 94 9.24 7.90 -5.14
CA ARG A 94 10.47 7.49 -4.44
C ARG A 94 10.19 6.47 -3.33
N LEU A 95 9.49 5.39 -3.69
CA LEU A 95 9.08 4.37 -2.70
C LEU A 95 10.25 3.51 -2.21
N ILE A 96 11.36 3.46 -2.95
CA ILE A 96 12.59 2.79 -2.52
C ILE A 96 13.66 3.84 -2.30
N ASN A 97 14.29 3.80 -1.14
CA ASN A 97 15.41 4.67 -0.78
C ASN A 97 16.59 3.81 -0.32
N ASP A 98 17.72 3.91 -1.01
CA ASP A 98 18.87 3.04 -0.75
C ASP A 98 19.71 3.47 0.47
N ASN A 99 19.46 4.65 1.04
CA ASN A 99 20.29 5.26 2.08
C ASN A 99 19.46 5.68 3.30
N VAL A 100 18.78 4.73 3.94
CA VAL A 100 17.95 5.04 5.11
C VAL A 100 18.72 4.92 6.42
N ASN A 101 18.79 6.02 7.17
CA ASN A 101 19.33 6.01 8.52
C ASN A 101 18.27 5.50 9.51
N VAL A 102 18.54 4.38 10.16
CA VAL A 102 17.62 3.73 11.12
C VAL A 102 17.62 4.43 12.48
N LEU A 103 18.75 5.04 12.87
CA LEU A 103 18.91 5.68 14.18
C LEU A 103 18.27 7.07 14.22
N ASN A 104 18.39 7.83 13.13
CA ASN A 104 17.75 9.13 12.98
C ASN A 104 17.02 9.21 11.65
N PRO A 105 15.85 8.56 11.54
CA PRO A 105 15.11 8.49 10.29
C PRO A 105 14.51 9.84 9.92
N LYS A 106 14.78 10.29 8.69
CA LYS A 106 14.19 11.49 8.09
C LYS A 106 13.08 11.17 7.08
N ASP A 107 12.96 9.90 6.70
CA ASP A 107 12.04 9.40 5.68
C ASP A 107 11.26 8.20 6.23
N ILE A 108 9.97 8.12 5.92
CA ILE A 108 9.06 7.03 6.28
C ILE A 108 9.51 5.64 5.77
N ALA A 109 10.42 5.58 4.81
CA ALA A 109 11.02 4.34 4.30
C ALA A 109 11.81 3.56 5.37
N TYR A 110 12.13 4.17 6.51
CA TYR A 110 12.86 3.51 7.61
C TYR A 110 12.10 2.37 8.26
N VAL A 111 10.78 2.30 8.09
CA VAL A 111 9.98 1.25 8.71
C VAL A 111 10.22 -0.10 8.04
N VAL A 112 10.71 -0.10 6.79
CA VAL A 112 11.01 -1.33 6.04
C VAL A 112 12.45 -1.32 5.57
N VAL A 113 13.38 -1.65 6.46
CA VAL A 113 14.80 -1.70 6.12
C VAL A 113 15.17 -3.09 5.63
N ILE A 114 15.73 -3.14 4.43
CA ILE A 114 16.17 -4.35 3.74
C ILE A 114 17.71 -4.29 3.69
N VAL A 115 18.36 -5.30 4.28
CA VAL A 115 19.82 -5.57 4.32
C VAL A 115 20.66 -4.73 5.31
N ILE A 116 21.67 -5.38 5.91
CA ILE A 116 22.58 -4.87 6.97
C ILE A 116 23.71 -3.96 6.41
N TYR A 117 24.08 -4.08 5.13
CA TYR A 117 25.24 -3.37 4.55
C TYR A 117 24.87 -2.12 3.72
N VAL A 118 23.69 -2.10 3.11
CA VAL A 118 23.06 -0.95 2.44
C VAL A 118 21.59 -1.02 2.80
N THR A 119 21.13 -0.17 3.72
CA THR A 119 19.76 -0.19 4.24
C THR A 119 18.79 0.37 3.21
N LYS A 120 18.29 -0.51 2.32
CA LYS A 120 17.23 -0.16 1.38
C LYS A 120 15.90 -0.10 2.10
N GLY A 121 15.36 1.11 2.23
CA GLY A 121 14.06 1.37 2.81
C GLY A 121 12.94 1.25 1.78
N TYR A 122 11.84 0.57 2.10
CA TYR A 122 10.58 0.74 1.37
C TYR A 122 9.63 1.65 2.14
N ALA A 123 9.20 2.75 1.51
CA ALA A 123 8.13 3.59 2.01
C ALA A 123 6.77 3.02 1.58
N PRO A 124 5.87 2.69 2.54
CA PRO A 124 4.52 2.26 2.20
C PRO A 124 3.83 3.29 1.31
N LEU A 125 3.33 2.84 0.15
CA LEU A 125 2.67 3.71 -0.84
C LEU A 125 1.54 4.54 -0.20
N SER A 126 0.70 3.90 0.60
CA SER A 126 -0.40 4.53 1.35
C SER A 126 0.08 5.71 2.20
N VAL A 127 1.17 5.54 2.94
CA VAL A 127 1.73 6.58 3.81
C VAL A 127 2.45 7.66 3.02
N ARG A 128 3.08 7.33 1.89
CA ARG A 128 3.67 8.33 1.01
C ARG A 128 2.62 9.26 0.40
N LEU A 129 1.44 8.74 0.06
CA LEU A 129 0.32 9.57 -0.39
C LEU A 129 -0.15 10.55 0.71
N VAL A 130 -0.18 10.09 1.96
CA VAL A 130 -0.49 10.96 3.11
C VAL A 130 0.60 12.00 3.33
N GLU A 131 1.87 11.62 3.24
CA GLU A 131 2.99 12.57 3.37
C GLU A 131 2.91 13.67 2.31
N ILE A 132 2.59 13.36 1.06
CA ILE A 132 2.44 14.35 -0.01
C ILE A 132 1.21 15.23 0.21
N ALA A 133 0.13 14.69 0.76
CA ALA A 133 -1.05 15.48 1.14
C ALA A 133 -0.74 16.43 2.30
N ALA A 134 0.00 15.94 3.30
CA ALA A 134 0.23 16.63 4.56
C ALA A 134 1.42 17.62 4.52
N THR A 135 2.43 17.35 3.71
CA THR A 135 3.70 18.08 3.72
C THR A 135 4.00 18.75 2.38
N ASN A 136 4.57 19.96 2.45
CA ASN A 136 5.04 20.71 1.28
C ASN A 136 6.43 20.26 0.79
N LYS A 137 6.90 19.06 1.16
CA LYS A 137 8.29 18.64 0.94
C LYS A 137 8.72 18.62 -0.54
N MET A 138 7.78 18.47 -1.48
CA MET A 138 8.10 18.31 -2.90
C MET A 138 7.91 19.60 -3.73
N THR A 139 7.04 20.51 -3.30
CA THR A 139 6.59 21.68 -4.08
C THR A 139 5.97 22.71 -3.13
N HIS A 140 6.09 24.02 -3.41
CA HIS A 140 5.42 25.11 -2.68
C HIS A 140 3.87 25.09 -2.77
N THR A 141 3.29 23.96 -3.17
CA THR A 141 1.86 23.70 -3.31
C THR A 141 1.51 22.46 -2.48
N THR A 142 0.59 22.61 -1.53
CA THR A 142 0.05 21.50 -0.73
C THR A 142 -0.90 20.64 -1.56
N GLY A 143 -0.92 19.34 -1.30
CA GLY A 143 -1.97 18.43 -1.78
C GLY A 143 -1.64 17.62 -3.03
N TRP A 144 -2.56 16.74 -3.42
CA TRP A 144 -2.37 15.76 -4.50
C TRP A 144 -2.36 16.36 -5.92
N LYS A 145 -2.47 17.68 -6.05
CA LYS A 145 -2.38 18.37 -7.36
C LYS A 145 -1.03 18.14 -8.06
N THR A 146 0.02 17.90 -7.28
CA THR A 146 1.39 17.72 -7.77
C THR A 146 1.64 16.32 -8.31
N ILE A 147 0.80 15.35 -7.97
CA ILE A 147 0.94 13.93 -8.32
C ILE A 147 -0.25 13.39 -9.13
N GLN A 148 -1.04 14.25 -9.78
CA GLN A 148 -2.25 13.86 -10.51
C GLN A 148 -2.00 12.76 -11.55
N ASP A 149 -0.91 12.84 -12.31
CA ASP A 149 -0.59 11.82 -13.31
C ASP A 149 -0.21 10.47 -12.69
N THR A 150 0.38 10.49 -11.49
CA THR A 150 0.66 9.28 -10.72
C THR A 150 -0.61 8.71 -10.10
N MET A 151 -1.53 9.57 -9.64
CA MET A 151 -2.83 9.15 -9.10
C MET A 151 -3.68 8.43 -10.17
N LYS A 152 -3.60 8.84 -11.45
CA LYS A 152 -4.26 8.14 -12.57
C LYS A 152 -3.76 6.71 -12.79
N GLN A 153 -2.58 6.36 -12.27
CA GLN A 153 -2.05 4.99 -12.35
C GLN A 153 -2.57 4.09 -11.21
N LEU A 154 -3.18 4.67 -10.18
CA LEU A 154 -3.71 3.95 -9.04
C LEU A 154 -5.17 3.55 -9.28
N PRO A 155 -5.64 2.44 -8.69
CA PRO A 155 -7.04 2.06 -8.79
C PRO A 155 -7.96 3.07 -8.09
N GLY A 156 -9.07 3.40 -8.74
CA GLY A 156 -10.14 4.22 -8.16
C GLY A 156 -10.03 5.71 -8.45
N PRO A 157 -11.09 6.47 -8.18
CA PRO A 157 -11.12 7.92 -8.37
C PRO A 157 -10.29 8.64 -7.31
N SER A 158 -9.80 9.83 -7.65
CA SER A 158 -9.08 10.73 -6.74
C SER A 158 -9.84 12.05 -6.64
N GLU A 159 -10.56 12.23 -5.54
CA GLU A 159 -11.48 13.36 -5.35
C GLU A 159 -11.10 14.17 -4.10
N GLU A 160 -11.31 15.48 -4.16
CA GLU A 160 -11.11 16.41 -3.05
C GLU A 160 -12.41 17.20 -2.82
N PHE A 161 -12.98 17.09 -1.63
CA PHE A 161 -14.21 17.79 -1.25
C PHE A 161 -13.94 18.75 -0.10
N SER A 162 -14.39 19.99 -0.25
CA SER A 162 -14.38 20.98 0.83
C SER A 162 -15.78 21.17 1.35
N GLN A 163 -15.98 20.94 2.66
CA GLN A 163 -17.24 21.18 3.32
C GLN A 163 -17.20 22.59 3.93
N ALA A 164 -18.15 23.43 3.54
CA ALA A 164 -18.34 24.71 4.21
C ALA A 164 -18.79 24.45 5.66
N PRO A 165 -18.32 25.25 6.63
CA PRO A 165 -18.87 25.19 7.97
C PRO A 165 -20.38 25.44 7.92
N PRO A 166 -21.17 24.75 8.77
CA PRO A 166 -22.60 24.99 8.83
C PRO A 166 -22.84 26.47 9.12
N VAL A 167 -23.54 27.15 8.21
CA VAL A 167 -23.95 28.55 8.42
C VAL A 167 -24.98 28.52 9.53
N ALA A 168 -24.61 29.01 10.71
CA ALA A 168 -25.57 29.22 11.78
C ALA A 168 -26.54 30.32 11.32
N GLU A 169 -27.74 29.94 10.87
CA GLU A 169 -28.85 30.87 10.71
C GLU A 169 -29.28 31.34 12.10
N ALA A 170 -28.72 32.45 12.56
CA ALA A 170 -29.24 33.21 13.69
C ALA A 170 -29.53 34.63 13.22
N PRO A 171 -30.81 35.07 13.14
CA PRO A 171 -31.13 36.45 12.85
C PRO A 171 -30.94 37.28 14.11
N GLY A 172 -29.93 38.16 14.10
CA GLY A 172 -29.78 39.25 15.05
C GLY A 172 -28.84 38.98 16.23
N ALA A 173 -27.55 39.23 16.03
CA ALA A 173 -26.67 39.71 17.10
C ALA A 173 -25.51 40.50 16.50
N THR A 174 -25.29 41.66 17.09
CA THR A 174 -24.28 42.67 16.81
C THR A 174 -22.85 42.12 16.79
N THR A 175 -22.01 42.84 16.04
CA THR A 175 -20.55 42.81 16.00
C THR A 175 -19.89 42.49 17.35
N ASP A 176 -18.77 41.75 17.27
CA ASP A 176 -17.84 41.36 18.35
C ASP A 176 -18.06 39.99 19.02
N LYS A 177 -17.95 38.94 18.21
CA LYS A 177 -17.16 37.77 18.61
C LYS A 177 -16.13 37.47 17.53
N LYS A 178 -14.88 37.88 17.77
CA LYS A 178 -13.74 37.09 17.27
C LYS A 178 -13.96 35.70 17.83
N ASP A 179 -14.59 34.84 17.06
CA ASP A 179 -14.40 33.41 17.23
C ASP A 179 -12.88 33.25 17.19
N LYS A 180 -12.29 32.97 18.35
CA LYS A 180 -10.97 32.41 18.39
C LYS A 180 -11.14 31.06 17.69
N GLY A 181 -11.00 31.06 16.36
CA GLY A 181 -10.76 29.84 15.62
C GLY A 181 -9.69 29.06 16.37
N PHE A 182 -9.79 27.73 16.31
CA PHE A 182 -8.77 26.80 16.80
C PHE A 182 -7.40 27.45 16.76
N GLY A 183 -6.77 27.59 17.93
CA GLY A 183 -5.68 28.53 18.16
C GLY A 183 -4.69 28.51 17.01
N ALA A 184 -4.28 29.68 16.54
CA ALA A 184 -3.33 29.80 15.42
C ALA A 184 -1.99 29.08 15.65
N ASP A 185 -1.74 28.60 16.86
CA ASP A 185 -0.56 27.90 17.34
C ASP A 185 -0.82 26.40 17.69
N GLU A 186 -2.07 25.91 17.59
CA GLU A 186 -2.39 24.49 17.77
C GLU A 186 -2.32 23.73 16.44
N ARG A 187 -1.62 22.59 16.45
CA ARG A 187 -1.56 21.70 15.28
C ARG A 187 -2.96 21.25 14.90
N LYS A 188 -3.27 21.30 13.60
CA LYS A 188 -4.57 20.84 13.09
C LYS A 188 -4.62 19.32 13.17
N VAL A 189 -5.79 18.74 13.40
CA VAL A 189 -5.96 17.28 13.41
C VAL A 189 -6.27 16.78 12.00
N MET A 190 -5.53 15.77 11.53
CA MET A 190 -5.80 15.07 10.27
C MET A 190 -6.25 13.65 10.57
N VAL A 191 -7.45 13.28 10.13
CA VAL A 191 -7.94 11.91 10.22
C VAL A 191 -7.61 11.15 8.94
N VAL A 192 -6.86 10.05 9.07
CA VAL A 192 -6.56 9.14 7.96
C VAL A 192 -7.33 7.85 8.16
N PHE A 193 -8.29 7.56 7.29
CA PHE A 193 -9.13 6.37 7.37
C PHE A 193 -8.71 5.31 6.35
N PHE A 194 -8.23 4.16 6.82
CA PHE A 194 -7.93 2.99 5.99
C PHE A 194 -9.15 2.06 5.87
N VAL A 195 -9.78 2.05 4.69
CA VAL A 195 -10.86 1.11 4.36
C VAL A 195 -10.26 -0.17 3.77
N GLY A 196 -10.58 -1.33 4.34
CA GLY A 196 -9.96 -2.62 3.99
C GLY A 196 -8.81 -3.01 4.93
N GLY A 197 -8.32 -2.04 5.70
CA GLY A 197 -7.48 -2.24 6.86
C GLY A 197 -6.07 -1.65 6.74
N VAL A 198 -5.32 -1.68 7.85
CA VAL A 198 -3.99 -1.07 7.98
C VAL A 198 -3.01 -2.02 8.69
N THR A 199 -1.74 -1.91 8.36
CA THR A 199 -0.66 -2.67 9.01
C THR A 199 0.00 -1.87 10.14
N PHE A 200 0.64 -2.56 11.09
CA PHE A 200 1.45 -1.90 12.12
C PHE A 200 2.61 -1.07 11.54
N MET A 201 3.12 -1.48 10.39
CA MET A 201 4.16 -0.76 9.65
C MET A 201 3.65 0.60 9.17
N GLU A 202 2.47 0.64 8.55
CA GLU A 202 1.84 1.90 8.13
C GLU A 202 1.51 2.80 9.32
N ILE A 203 1.00 2.21 10.42
CA ILE A 203 0.76 2.92 11.67
C ILE A 203 2.04 3.56 12.21
N ALA A 204 3.15 2.81 12.25
CA ALA A 204 4.43 3.32 12.71
C ALA A 204 4.95 4.45 11.80
N ALA A 205 4.82 4.31 10.48
CA ALA A 205 5.23 5.33 9.52
C ALA A 205 4.41 6.62 9.67
N LEU A 206 3.09 6.53 9.88
CA LEU A 206 2.22 7.70 10.12
C LEU A 206 2.52 8.38 11.46
N ARG A 207 2.78 7.60 12.52
CA ARG A 207 3.23 8.14 13.82
C ARG A 207 4.56 8.86 13.70
N HIS A 208 5.48 8.33 12.89
CA HIS A 208 6.74 8.99 12.61
C HIS A 208 6.52 10.30 11.82
N LEU A 209 5.68 10.27 10.77
CA LEU A 209 5.33 11.45 9.97
C LEU A 209 4.73 12.57 10.82
N SER A 210 3.79 12.27 11.73
CA SER A 210 3.16 13.27 12.60
C SER A 210 4.15 13.94 13.59
N LYS A 211 5.25 13.26 13.94
CA LYS A 211 6.31 13.83 14.78
C LYS A 211 7.27 14.75 14.02
N GLN A 212 7.29 14.68 12.69
CA GLN A 212 8.20 15.49 11.89
C GLN A 212 7.79 16.97 11.94
N PRO A 213 8.76 17.90 12.00
CA PRO A 213 8.48 19.33 12.08
C PRO A 213 7.83 19.87 10.79
N GLU A 214 8.01 19.18 9.66
CA GLU A 214 7.39 19.58 8.40
C GLU A 214 5.92 19.14 8.28
N CYS A 215 5.41 18.32 9.19
CA CYS A 215 4.01 17.92 9.24
C CYS A 215 3.24 18.86 10.16
N PRO A 216 2.33 19.71 9.63
CA PRO A 216 1.56 20.65 10.45
C PRO A 216 0.36 19.99 11.15
N PHE A 217 0.23 18.66 11.04
CA PHE A 217 -0.94 17.93 11.51
C PHE A 217 -0.63 16.89 12.59
N ASP A 218 -1.55 16.78 13.55
CA ASP A 218 -1.64 15.62 14.44
C ASP A 218 -2.51 14.56 13.77
N ILE A 219 -1.89 13.40 13.48
CA ILE A 219 -2.53 12.37 12.65
C ILE A 219 -3.29 11.38 13.54
N VAL A 220 -4.60 11.29 13.35
CA VAL A 220 -5.47 10.27 13.92
C VAL A 220 -5.73 9.19 12.88
N ILE A 221 -5.42 7.94 13.22
CA ILE A 221 -5.54 6.80 12.31
C ILE A 221 -6.81 6.05 12.63
N ALA A 222 -7.72 5.95 11.65
CA ALA A 222 -8.92 5.12 11.71
C ALA A 222 -8.79 3.98 10.70
N THR A 223 -9.37 2.82 11.00
CA THR A 223 -9.30 1.66 10.11
C THR A 223 -10.46 0.70 10.33
N THR A 224 -10.84 -0.05 9.29
CA THR A 224 -11.80 -1.14 9.42
C THR A 224 -11.21 -2.35 10.14
N LYS A 225 -9.90 -2.61 9.99
CA LYS A 225 -9.23 -3.77 10.61
C LYS A 225 -7.71 -3.55 10.64
N ILE A 226 -7.05 -3.94 11.73
CA ILE A 226 -5.60 -4.07 11.74
C ILE A 226 -5.25 -5.45 11.18
N LEU A 227 -4.40 -5.51 10.14
CA LEU A 227 -4.04 -6.76 9.49
C LEU A 227 -2.55 -6.86 9.13
N ASN A 228 -2.16 -8.02 8.61
CA ASN A 228 -0.86 -8.29 8.02
C ASN A 228 -1.04 -9.16 6.75
N GLY A 229 0.06 -9.44 6.04
CA GLY A 229 -0.01 -10.20 4.80
C GLY A 229 -0.62 -11.61 4.95
N ASN A 230 -0.40 -12.28 6.08
CA ASN A 230 -1.02 -13.60 6.33
C ASN A 230 -2.53 -13.44 6.56
N GLY A 231 -2.94 -12.46 7.38
CA GLY A 231 -4.34 -12.16 7.65
C GLY A 231 -5.11 -11.76 6.38
N LEU A 232 -4.48 -11.03 5.47
CA LEU A 232 -5.06 -10.68 4.17
C LEU A 232 -5.36 -11.93 3.35
N ILE A 233 -4.34 -12.78 3.13
CA ILE A 233 -4.51 -13.99 2.32
C ILE A 233 -5.56 -14.93 2.94
N LYS A 234 -5.52 -15.15 4.26
CA LYS A 234 -6.53 -15.95 4.95
C LYS A 234 -7.95 -15.42 4.79
N SER A 235 -8.14 -14.11 4.71
CA SER A 235 -9.48 -13.52 4.53
C SER A 235 -10.07 -13.70 3.12
N ILE A 236 -9.24 -14.09 2.15
CA ILE A 236 -9.63 -14.34 0.75
C ILE A 236 -9.87 -15.85 0.50
N VAL A 237 -9.33 -16.69 1.38
CA VAL A 237 -9.47 -18.15 1.32
C VAL A 237 -10.75 -18.56 2.05
N ASP A 238 -11.47 -19.53 1.48
CA ASP A 238 -12.68 -20.07 2.11
C ASP A 238 -12.34 -20.68 3.48
N PRO A 239 -13.16 -20.46 4.53
CA PRO A 239 -12.83 -20.89 5.90
C PRO A 239 -12.53 -22.39 6.04
N GLU A 240 -13.20 -23.22 5.24
CA GLU A 240 -12.99 -24.67 5.20
C GLU A 240 -11.58 -25.03 4.70
N LEU A 241 -11.11 -24.32 3.67
CA LEU A 241 -9.78 -24.52 3.08
C LEU A 241 -8.66 -24.00 3.97
N VAL A 242 -8.90 -22.94 4.76
CA VAL A 242 -7.94 -22.44 5.75
C VAL A 242 -7.57 -23.56 6.73
N THR A 243 -8.57 -24.31 7.19
CA THR A 243 -8.37 -25.44 8.12
C THR A 243 -7.70 -26.61 7.42
N ALA A 244 -8.17 -26.98 6.22
CA ALA A 244 -7.65 -28.12 5.46
C ALA A 244 -6.16 -27.96 5.09
N LEU A 245 -5.76 -26.76 4.66
CA LEU A 245 -4.39 -26.45 4.24
C LEU A 245 -3.50 -25.95 5.40
N LYS A 246 -4.00 -25.99 6.64
CA LYS A 246 -3.30 -25.54 7.85
C LYS A 246 -2.70 -24.14 7.71
N LEU A 247 -3.46 -23.22 7.08
CA LEU A 247 -3.04 -21.85 6.81
C LEU A 247 -3.06 -21.00 8.08
#